data_AF-A0A317J0Y2-F1
#
_entry.id   AF-A0A317J0Y2-F1
#
_cell.length_a   1.000
_cell.length_b   1.000
_cell.length_c   1.000
_cell.angle_alpha   90.00
_cell.angle_beta   90.00
_cell.angle_gamma   90.00
#
_symmetry.space_group_name_H-M   'P 1'
#
loop_
_entity.id
_entity.type
_entity.pdbx_description
1 polymer ?
#
loop_
_entity_poly.entity_id
_entity_poly.type
_entity_poly.pdbx_seq_one_letter_code
_entity_poly.pdbx_strand_id
1 'polypeptide(L)'
;MPPYLAASGIRFNDCFFSEPIPLAEWIPPKCAGLFVILVSDANWAPRPFQPICFGEFGNNAQEVAPRNATTWQQGVPDKGLFVAVFPMPFSTTQQRLALRHDLVRGYNPVCQGRDYDPGPIGLSQKVDELERRHREQAAQVGQLVASLNRLFEPLPVRPARRMGFVPPAAPVGPETTGIGS
;
A
#
# COMPACT_ATOMS: atom_id res chain seq x y z
N MET A 1 -5.70 -11.32 51.52
CA MET A 1 -6.36 -10.91 50.28
C MET A 1 -6.04 -9.43 50.08
N PRO A 2 -5.09 -9.06 49.20
CA PRO A 2 -4.87 -7.65 48.88
C PRO A 2 -6.06 -7.12 48.08
N PRO A 3 -6.45 -5.84 48.24
CA PRO A 3 -7.57 -5.27 47.52
C PRO A 3 -7.19 -5.17 46.05
N TYR A 4 -7.96 -5.85 45.20
CA TYR A 4 -8.00 -5.56 43.76
C TYR A 4 -8.62 -4.17 43.62
N LEU A 5 -7.80 -3.11 43.74
CA LEU A 5 -8.13 -1.81 43.19
C LEU A 5 -8.47 -2.06 41.73
N ALA A 6 -9.70 -1.76 41.32
CA ALA A 6 -10.12 -1.83 39.94
C ALA A 6 -9.06 -1.13 39.09
N ALA A 7 -8.29 -1.91 38.30
CA ALA A 7 -7.27 -1.38 37.42
C ALA A 7 -7.99 -0.51 36.38
N SER A 8 -8.09 0.78 36.68
CA SER A 8 -8.99 1.71 36.00
C SER A 8 -8.27 2.24 34.77
N GLY A 9 -8.12 1.39 33.76
CA GLY A 9 -7.45 1.71 32.50
C GLY A 9 -7.88 3.05 31.88
N ILE A 10 -7.06 3.59 30.99
CA ILE A 10 -7.32 4.87 30.35
C ILE A 10 -8.05 4.69 29.01
N ARG A 11 -9.08 5.49 28.77
CA ARG A 11 -9.87 5.42 27.54
C ARG A 11 -9.47 6.52 26.57
N PHE A 12 -9.16 6.14 25.33
CA PHE A 12 -8.97 7.05 24.21
C PHE A 12 -9.95 6.65 23.09
N ASN A 13 -10.90 7.52 22.74
CA ASN A 13 -12.05 7.19 21.90
C ASN A 13 -12.74 5.89 22.39
N ASP A 14 -12.85 4.87 21.53
CA ASP A 14 -13.42 3.56 21.85
C ASP A 14 -12.38 2.51 22.25
N CYS A 15 -11.12 2.93 22.43
CA CYS A 15 -10.02 2.06 22.84
C CYS A 15 -9.79 2.15 24.35
N PHE A 16 -9.80 1.01 25.02
CA PHE A 16 -9.54 0.91 26.46
C PHE A 16 -8.12 0.41 26.69
N PHE A 17 -7.21 1.34 26.99
CA PHE A 17 -5.82 1.03 27.28
C PHE A 17 -5.67 0.58 28.73
N SER A 18 -4.57 -0.12 29.01
CA SER A 18 -4.19 -0.55 30.35
C SER A 18 -4.03 0.64 31.31
N GLU A 19 -3.84 0.33 32.59
CA GLU A 19 -3.40 1.35 33.54
C GLU A 19 -2.04 1.92 33.10
N PRO A 20 -1.85 3.25 33.13
CA PRO A 20 -0.56 3.87 32.88
C PRO A 20 0.48 3.38 33.88
N ILE A 21 1.59 2.85 33.39
CA ILE A 21 2.75 2.48 34.20
C ILE A 21 3.95 3.37 33.85
N PRO A 22 4.92 3.57 34.77
CA PRO A 22 6.13 4.32 34.45
C PRO A 22 6.82 3.75 33.21
N LEU A 23 7.19 4.61 32.26
CA LEU A 23 7.81 4.18 31.01
C LEU A 23 9.10 3.37 31.25
N ALA A 24 9.85 3.71 32.30
CA ALA A 24 11.07 3.00 32.70
C ALA A 24 10.85 1.52 33.05
N GLU A 25 9.66 1.17 33.53
CA GLU A 25 9.25 -0.17 33.95
C GLU A 25 8.57 -0.97 32.83
N TRP A 26 8.35 -0.34 31.67
CA TRP A 26 7.59 -0.95 30.61
C TRP A 26 8.35 -2.05 29.88
N ILE A 27 7.71 -3.20 29.79
CA ILE A 27 8.14 -4.34 28.99
C ILE A 27 7.07 -4.54 27.89
N PRO A 28 7.44 -4.43 26.61
CA PRO A 28 6.49 -4.64 25.51
C PRO A 28 5.82 -6.02 25.59
N PRO A 29 4.49 -6.11 25.45
CA PRO A 29 3.79 -7.39 25.43
C PRO A 29 4.21 -8.26 24.23
N LYS A 30 4.15 -9.59 24.40
CA LYS A 30 4.45 -10.58 23.33
C LYS A 30 3.34 -10.72 22.28
N CYS A 31 2.46 -9.74 22.16
CA CYS A 31 1.35 -9.72 21.21
C CYS A 31 1.42 -8.45 20.35
N ALA A 32 0.57 -8.35 19.34
CA ALA A 32 0.43 -7.11 18.59
C ALA A 32 -0.51 -6.14 19.31
N GLY A 33 -0.25 -4.84 19.19
CA GLY A 33 -1.10 -3.83 19.81
C GLY A 33 -0.62 -2.40 19.59
N LEU A 34 -1.27 -1.46 20.27
CA LEU A 34 -0.92 -0.05 20.30
C LEU A 34 -0.41 0.32 21.68
N PHE A 35 0.53 1.25 21.74
CA PHE A 35 0.93 1.89 22.98
C PHE A 35 0.71 3.40 22.88
N VAL A 36 0.51 4.04 24.02
CA VAL A 36 0.46 5.48 24.15
C VAL A 36 1.44 5.90 25.22
N ILE A 37 2.29 6.88 24.88
CA ILE A 37 3.14 7.56 25.85
C ILE A 37 2.35 8.75 26.38
N LEU A 38 2.34 8.89 27.70
CA LEU A 38 1.55 9.83 28.45
C LEU A 38 2.47 10.68 29.32
N VAL A 39 2.08 11.93 29.56
CA VAL A 39 2.67 12.79 30.58
C VAL A 39 1.60 13.13 31.61
N SER A 40 2.00 13.24 32.89
CA SER A 40 1.09 13.75 33.92
C SER A 40 0.79 15.23 33.68
N ASP A 41 -0.49 15.56 33.45
CA ASP A 41 -0.96 16.94 33.29
C ASP A 41 -2.27 17.11 34.08
N ALA A 42 -2.24 17.94 35.12
CA ALA A 42 -3.39 18.19 35.99
C ALA A 42 -4.58 18.86 35.27
N ASN A 43 -4.34 19.48 34.11
CA ASN A 43 -5.38 20.11 33.32
C ASN A 43 -6.07 19.13 32.36
N TRP A 44 -5.54 17.91 32.23
CA TRP A 44 -6.11 16.90 31.36
C TRP A 44 -7.24 16.14 32.10
N ALA A 45 -8.37 15.99 31.41
CA ALA A 45 -9.56 15.31 31.92
C ALA A 45 -10.01 14.24 30.92
N PRO A 46 -10.65 13.14 31.37
CA PRO A 46 -11.09 12.85 32.74
C PRO A 46 -10.00 12.35 33.69
N ARG A 47 -8.83 11.96 33.18
CA ARG A 47 -7.65 11.58 33.98
C ARG A 47 -6.51 12.54 33.68
N PRO A 48 -5.61 12.85 34.63
CA PRO A 48 -4.53 13.81 34.44
C PRO A 48 -3.35 13.22 33.64
N PHE A 49 -3.64 12.59 32.50
CA PHE A 49 -2.66 11.93 31.63
C PHE A 49 -2.88 12.36 30.18
N GLN A 50 -2.05 13.29 29.72
CA GLN A 50 -2.11 13.77 28.35
C GLN A 50 -1.31 12.84 27.43
N PRO A 51 -1.88 12.39 26.29
CA PRO A 51 -1.16 11.63 25.28
C PRO A 51 -0.17 12.51 24.52
N ILE A 52 1.09 12.11 24.51
CA ILE A 52 2.15 12.80 23.77
C ILE A 52 2.57 12.04 22.51
N CYS A 53 2.39 10.72 22.47
CA CYS A 53 2.71 9.89 21.31
C CYS A 53 1.89 8.60 21.28
N PHE A 54 1.40 8.21 20.10
CA PHE A 54 0.82 6.88 19.85
C PHE A 54 1.71 6.07 18.91
N GLY A 55 2.02 4.85 19.32
CA GLY A 55 2.82 3.89 18.57
C GLY A 55 2.21 2.50 18.52
N GLU A 56 2.88 1.58 17.83
CA GLU A 56 2.49 0.19 17.70
C GLU A 56 3.61 -0.77 18.13
N PHE A 57 3.23 -1.97 18.57
CA PHE A 57 4.17 -3.04 18.92
C PHE A 57 3.68 -4.39 18.36
N GLY A 58 4.60 -5.36 18.19
CA GLY A 58 4.32 -6.72 17.73
C GLY A 58 5.12 -7.17 16.50
N ASN A 59 4.80 -8.36 15.97
CA ASN A 59 5.61 -9.16 15.03
C ASN A 59 6.14 -8.43 13.78
N ASN A 60 5.46 -7.38 13.30
CA ASN A 60 5.85 -6.61 12.11
C ASN A 60 5.98 -5.11 12.39
N ALA A 61 5.86 -4.69 13.65
CA ALA A 61 6.10 -3.29 13.99
C ALA A 61 7.60 -3.06 13.84
N GLN A 62 8.00 -2.09 13.01
CA GLN A 62 9.35 -1.55 13.11
C GLN A 62 9.53 -1.14 14.56
N GLU A 63 10.57 -1.67 15.20
CA GLU A 63 10.83 -1.61 16.62
C GLU A 63 11.03 -0.14 17.05
N VAL A 64 9.94 0.61 17.19
CA VAL A 64 9.94 1.95 17.81
C VAL A 64 9.99 1.69 19.31
N ALA A 65 11.13 1.16 19.77
CA ALA A 65 11.44 1.05 21.17
C ALA A 65 11.39 2.48 21.74
N PRO A 66 10.49 2.77 22.70
CA PRO A 66 10.38 4.11 23.26
C PRO A 66 11.62 4.51 24.09
N ARG A 67 12.55 3.58 24.30
CA ARG A 67 13.87 3.86 24.89
C ARG A 67 14.86 4.50 23.92
N ASN A 68 14.71 4.30 22.61
CA ASN A 68 15.75 4.62 21.64
C ASN A 68 15.40 5.82 20.73
N ALA A 69 14.13 6.20 20.62
CA ALA A 69 13.78 7.44 19.95
C ALA A 69 13.99 8.61 20.93
N THR A 70 15.22 9.09 20.89
CA THR A 70 15.75 10.28 21.55
C THR A 70 14.94 11.55 21.28
N THR A 71 13.99 11.55 20.34
CA THR A 71 13.25 12.71 19.87
C THR A 71 12.15 13.20 20.82
N TRP A 72 11.54 12.34 21.63
CA TRP A 72 10.51 12.75 22.61
C TRP A 72 11.08 13.02 24.01
N GLN A 73 12.31 12.57 24.28
CA GLN A 73 13.05 12.83 25.53
C GLN A 73 13.63 14.26 25.63
N GLN A 74 13.71 15.01 24.53
CA GLN A 74 14.41 16.31 24.50
C GLN A 74 13.66 17.48 25.19
N GLY A 75 12.53 17.25 25.86
CA GLY A 75 11.78 18.34 26.51
C GLY A 75 11.03 17.96 27.77
N VAL A 76 10.97 16.68 28.13
CA VAL A 76 10.20 16.22 29.29
C VAL A 76 11.14 15.42 30.22
N PRO A 77 11.27 15.80 31.50
CA PRO A 77 12.05 15.02 32.44
C PRO A 77 11.44 13.62 32.55
N ASP A 78 12.30 12.60 32.46
CA ASP A 78 11.96 11.16 32.46
C ASP A 78 11.07 10.74 33.66
N LYS A 79 11.05 11.57 34.72
CA LYS A 79 10.27 11.41 35.96
C LYS A 79 8.75 11.67 35.83
N GLY A 80 8.22 11.87 34.62
CA GLY A 80 6.79 12.12 34.39
C GLY A 80 6.16 11.35 33.24
N LEU A 81 6.89 10.39 32.65
CA LEU A 81 6.44 9.63 31.49
C LEU A 81 5.82 8.30 31.89
N PHE A 82 4.63 8.06 31.36
CA PHE A 82 3.88 6.83 31.56
C PHE A 82 3.56 6.20 30.22
N VAL A 83 3.27 4.90 30.23
CA VAL A 83 2.82 4.17 29.06
C VAL A 83 1.62 3.33 29.40
N ALA A 84 0.65 3.35 28.50
CA ALA A 84 -0.51 2.46 28.54
C ALA A 84 -0.57 1.68 27.22
N VAL A 85 -1.06 0.45 27.29
CA VAL A 85 -1.12 -0.46 26.13
C VAL A 85 -2.55 -0.85 25.80
N PHE A 86 -2.83 -0.98 24.52
CA PHE A 86 -4.06 -1.55 23.99
C PHE A 86 -3.71 -2.80 23.18
N PRO A 87 -3.78 -3.99 23.80
CA PRO A 87 -3.51 -5.25 23.12
C PRO A 87 -4.53 -5.49 22.01
N MET A 88 -4.04 -5.83 20.82
CA MET A 88 -4.85 -6.18 19.66
C MET A 88 -4.37 -7.52 19.10
N PRO A 89 -4.56 -8.63 19.84
CA PRO A 89 -4.18 -9.94 19.34
C PRO A 89 -4.92 -10.21 18.03
N PHE A 90 -4.23 -10.80 17.05
CA PHE A 90 -4.78 -11.10 15.72
C PHE A 90 -5.01 -9.88 14.80
N SER A 91 -4.67 -8.66 15.22
CA SER A 91 -4.73 -7.49 14.33
C SER A 91 -3.65 -7.52 13.26
N THR A 92 -4.00 -7.08 12.06
CA THR A 92 -3.05 -6.78 10.98
C THR A 92 -2.36 -5.44 11.22
N THR A 93 -1.17 -5.24 10.60
CA THR A 93 -0.48 -3.93 10.66
C THR A 93 -1.34 -2.80 10.11
N GLN A 94 -2.09 -3.04 9.03
CA GLN A 94 -2.99 -2.03 8.46
C GLN A 94 -4.09 -1.60 9.44
N GLN A 95 -4.69 -2.56 10.17
CA GLN A 95 -5.72 -2.25 11.18
C GLN A 95 -5.15 -1.41 12.34
N ARG A 96 -3.95 -1.76 12.82
CA ARG A 96 -3.27 -0.98 13.87
C ARG A 96 -2.91 0.42 13.39
N LEU A 97 -2.38 0.56 12.19
CA LEU A 97 -2.03 1.85 11.60
C LEU A 97 -3.26 2.74 11.41
N ALA A 98 -4.36 2.18 10.92
CA ALA A 98 -5.62 2.92 10.77
C ALA A 98 -6.10 3.46 12.13
N LEU A 99 -6.18 2.59 13.14
CA LEU A 99 -6.61 2.97 14.48
C LEU A 99 -5.67 3.99 15.13
N ARG A 100 -4.35 3.82 14.96
CA ARG A 100 -3.35 4.79 15.39
C ARG A 100 -3.58 6.15 14.72
N HIS A 101 -3.81 6.20 13.42
CA HIS A 101 -4.09 7.45 12.69
C HIS A 101 -5.34 8.15 13.21
N ASP A 102 -6.39 7.40 13.55
CA ASP A 102 -7.61 7.97 14.11
C ASP A 102 -7.38 8.55 15.51
N LEU A 103 -6.62 7.86 16.37
CA LEU A 103 -6.20 8.37 17.68
C LEU A 103 -5.36 9.65 17.55
N VAL A 104 -4.40 9.64 16.63
CA VAL A 104 -3.56 10.81 16.33
C VAL A 104 -4.40 12.00 15.89
N ARG A 105 -5.34 11.78 14.97
CA ARG A 105 -6.23 12.84 14.47
C ARG A 105 -7.11 13.39 15.60
N GLY A 106 -7.60 12.52 16.49
CA GLY A 106 -8.48 12.92 17.58
C GLY A 106 -7.78 13.69 18.71
N TYR A 107 -6.53 13.33 19.02
CA TYR A 107 -5.82 13.86 20.20
C TYR A 107 -4.67 14.82 19.87
N ASN A 108 -4.24 14.90 18.61
CA ASN A 108 -3.15 15.75 18.12
C ASN A 108 -1.91 15.76 19.04
N PRO A 109 -1.22 14.62 19.20
CA PRO A 109 -0.15 14.47 20.16
C PRO A 109 1.07 15.30 19.75
N VAL A 110 1.65 16.02 20.71
CA VAL A 110 2.77 16.96 20.49
C VAL A 110 3.99 16.28 19.83
N CYS A 111 4.20 14.98 20.11
CA CYS A 111 5.39 14.25 19.66
C CYS A 111 5.11 13.29 18.49
N GLN A 112 3.94 13.35 17.86
CA GLN A 112 3.53 12.39 16.83
C GLN A 112 4.30 12.49 15.50
N GLY A 113 5.04 13.59 15.28
CA GLY A 113 5.52 14.02 13.98
C GLY A 113 6.96 13.70 13.59
N ARG A 114 7.71 12.85 14.31
CA ARG A 114 9.14 12.63 13.97
C ARG A 114 9.51 11.27 13.37
N ASP A 115 8.66 10.25 13.49
CA ASP A 115 9.03 8.89 13.05
C ASP A 115 8.11 8.28 11.97
N TYR A 116 7.06 9.01 11.55
CA TYR A 116 6.19 8.58 10.45
C TYR A 116 5.88 9.75 9.51
N ASP A 117 6.92 10.36 8.97
CA ASP A 117 6.79 11.09 7.73
C ASP A 117 7.58 10.32 6.66
N PRO A 118 6.94 9.46 5.84
CA PRO A 118 7.46 9.35 4.48
C PRO A 118 7.20 10.73 3.90
N GLY A 119 8.13 11.67 4.10
CA GLY A 119 7.98 13.04 3.63
C GLY A 119 7.53 13.08 2.17
N PRO A 120 7.09 14.23 1.66
CA PRO A 120 6.65 14.35 0.26
C PRO A 120 7.60 13.67 -0.75
N ILE A 121 8.89 13.61 -0.43
CA ILE A 121 9.94 12.88 -1.14
C ILE A 121 9.75 11.35 -1.12
N GLY A 122 9.46 10.74 0.03
CA GLY A 122 9.23 9.29 0.17
C GLY A 122 7.92 8.83 -0.46
N LEU A 123 6.87 9.67 -0.43
CA LEU A 123 5.64 9.41 -1.18
C LEU A 123 5.87 9.54 -2.69
N SER A 124 6.60 10.57 -3.15
CA SER A 124 6.98 10.70 -4.56
C SER A 124 7.75 9.48 -5.04
N GLN A 125 8.76 9.03 -4.29
CA GLN A 125 9.54 7.84 -4.64
C GLN A 125 8.69 6.57 -4.72
N LYS A 126 7.70 6.41 -3.84
CA LYS A 126 6.77 5.28 -3.91
C LYS A 126 5.84 5.38 -5.10
N VAL A 127 5.36 6.58 -5.44
CA VAL A 127 4.53 6.81 -6.63
C VAL A 127 5.35 6.51 -7.89
N ASP A 128 6.58 7.00 -7.96
CA ASP A 128 7.49 6.76 -9.08
C ASP A 128 7.80 5.26 -9.26
N GLU A 129 8.04 4.54 -8.17
CA GLU A 129 8.25 3.08 -8.20
C GLU A 129 6.97 2.33 -8.63
N LEU A 130 5.81 2.75 -8.15
CA LEU A 130 4.53 2.13 -8.54
C LEU A 130 4.23 2.37 -10.02
N GLU A 131 4.50 3.57 -10.51
CA GLU A 131 4.33 3.95 -11.90
C GLU A 131 5.30 3.19 -12.81
N ARG A 132 6.55 3.01 -12.38
CA ARG A 132 7.54 2.17 -13.07
C ARG A 132 7.04 0.73 -13.19
N ARG A 133 6.58 0.12 -12.10
CA ARG A 133 6.02 -1.23 -12.10
C ARG A 133 4.82 -1.36 -13.03
N HIS A 134 3.95 -0.34 -13.04
CA HIS A 134 2.80 -0.31 -13.93
C HIS A 134 3.22 -0.25 -15.40
N ARG A 135 4.18 0.59 -15.76
CA ARG A 135 4.74 0.66 -17.11
C ARG A 135 5.36 -0.66 -17.55
N GLU A 136 6.11 -1.32 -16.67
CA GLU A 136 6.71 -2.63 -16.93
C GLU A 136 5.63 -3.70 -17.21
N GLN A 137 4.58 -3.75 -16.40
CA GLN A 137 3.45 -4.66 -16.60
C GLN A 137 2.72 -4.36 -17.92
N ALA A 138 2.45 -3.09 -18.21
CA ALA A 138 1.80 -2.69 -19.46
C ALA A 138 2.65 -3.08 -20.69
N ALA A 139 3.97 -2.93 -20.61
CA ALA A 139 4.88 -3.34 -21.69
C ALA A 139 4.87 -4.86 -21.90
N GLN A 140 4.88 -5.65 -20.82
CA GLN A 140 4.79 -7.11 -20.90
C GLN A 140 3.47 -7.58 -21.53
N VAL A 141 2.35 -6.98 -21.10
CA VAL A 141 1.03 -7.26 -21.68
C VAL A 141 1.01 -6.89 -23.17
N GLY A 142 1.57 -5.73 -23.54
CA GLY A 142 1.67 -5.29 -24.92
C GLY A 142 2.47 -6.24 -25.80
N GLN A 143 3.60 -6.75 -25.30
CA GLN A 143 4.39 -7.76 -26.01
C GLN A 143 3.63 -9.07 -26.22
N LEU A 144 2.84 -9.49 -25.23
CA LEU A 144 2.02 -10.69 -25.31
C LEU A 144 0.93 -10.53 -26.39
N VAL A 145 0.24 -9.38 -26.39
CA VAL A 145 -0.79 -9.05 -27.38
C VAL A 145 -0.20 -8.95 -28.79
N ALA A 146 0.96 -8.31 -28.95
CA ALA A 146 1.65 -8.23 -30.24
C ALA A 146 2.09 -9.61 -30.76
N SER A 147 2.56 -10.49 -29.87
CA SER A 147 2.91 -11.86 -30.21
C SER A 147 1.68 -12.67 -30.64
N LEU A 148 0.54 -12.48 -29.97
CA LEU A 148 -0.72 -13.10 -30.37
C LEU A 148 -1.19 -12.58 -31.73
N ASN A 149 -1.16 -11.27 -31.99
CA ASN A 149 -1.57 -10.71 -33.27
C ASN A 149 -0.73 -11.24 -34.45
N ARG A 150 0.57 -11.50 -34.25
CA ARG A 150 1.42 -12.15 -35.26
C ARG A 150 1.00 -13.59 -35.58
N LEU A 151 0.41 -14.32 -34.64
CA LEU A 151 -0.10 -15.67 -34.89
C LEU A 151 -1.35 -15.66 -35.78
N PHE A 152 -2.04 -14.52 -35.86
CA PHE A 152 -3.24 -14.33 -36.67
C PHE A 152 -2.98 -13.49 -37.92
N GLU A 153 -1.70 -13.27 -38.32
CA GLU A 153 -1.39 -12.59 -39.58
C GLU A 153 -1.97 -13.43 -40.74
N PRO A 154 -2.95 -12.90 -41.51
CA PRO A 154 -3.55 -13.65 -42.60
C PRO A 154 -2.49 -13.92 -43.66
N LEU A 155 -2.27 -15.21 -43.96
CA LEU A 155 -1.39 -15.66 -45.04
C LEU A 155 -1.70 -14.85 -46.32
N PRO A 156 -0.67 -14.30 -47.00
CA PRO A 156 -0.89 -13.56 -48.24
C PRO A 156 -1.58 -14.48 -49.24
N VAL A 157 -2.83 -14.16 -49.57
CA VAL A 157 -3.61 -14.87 -50.57
C VAL A 157 -2.83 -14.77 -51.87
N ARG A 158 -2.31 -15.92 -52.34
CA ARG A 158 -1.55 -15.98 -53.60
C ARG A 158 -2.41 -15.43 -54.73
N PRO A 159 -1.85 -14.65 -55.67
CA PRO A 159 -2.61 -14.10 -56.79
C PRO A 159 -3.24 -15.26 -57.56
N ALA A 160 -4.58 -15.26 -57.64
CA ALA A 160 -5.31 -16.22 -58.45
C ALA A 160 -4.81 -16.11 -59.90
N ARG A 161 -4.20 -17.19 -60.40
CA ARG A 161 -3.79 -17.28 -61.81
C ARG A 161 -5.04 -17.11 -62.66
N ARG A 162 -5.08 -16.03 -63.44
CA ARG A 162 -6.10 -15.74 -64.44
C ARG A 162 -5.97 -16.85 -65.51
N MET A 163 -6.85 -17.86 -65.48
CA MET A 163 -6.95 -18.84 -66.56
C MET A 163 -7.46 -18.12 -67.80
N GLY A 164 -6.57 -17.92 -68.77
CA GLY A 164 -6.92 -17.39 -70.09
C GLY A 164 -7.73 -18.43 -70.85
N PHE A 165 -8.94 -18.03 -71.26
CA PHE A 165 -9.74 -18.77 -72.23
C PHE A 165 -9.08 -18.60 -73.61
N VAL A 166 -8.66 -19.71 -74.22
CA VAL A 166 -8.24 -19.76 -75.63
C VAL A 166 -9.49 -20.07 -76.47
N PRO A 167 -9.94 -19.18 -77.38
CA PRO A 167 -11.03 -19.50 -78.30
C PRO A 167 -10.57 -20.49 -79.39
N PRO A 168 -11.42 -21.43 -79.82
CA PRO A 168 -11.09 -22.34 -80.92
C PRO A 168 -11.07 -21.61 -82.27
N ALA A 169 -10.06 -21.92 -83.08
CA ALA A 169 -9.88 -21.39 -84.44
C ALA A 169 -11.03 -21.80 -85.38
N ALA A 170 -11.54 -20.84 -86.15
CA ALA A 170 -12.57 -21.06 -87.17
C ALA A 170 -11.96 -21.67 -88.46
N PRO A 171 -12.73 -22.49 -89.20
CA PRO A 171 -12.25 -23.16 -90.41
C PRO A 171 -12.18 -22.22 -91.63
N VAL A 172 -11.12 -22.41 -92.41
CA VAL A 172 -10.78 -21.71 -93.66
C VAL A 172 -11.77 -22.13 -94.76
N GLY A 173 -12.47 -21.16 -95.35
CA GLY A 173 -13.27 -21.33 -96.58
C GLY A 173 -12.45 -21.01 -97.84
N PRO A 174 -12.67 -21.69 -98.97
CA PRO A 174 -11.88 -21.53 -100.19
C PRO A 174 -12.32 -20.33 -101.03
N GLU A 175 -11.40 -19.39 -101.26
CA GLU A 175 -11.54 -18.30 -102.22
C GLU A 175 -11.36 -18.85 -103.65
N THR A 176 -12.41 -18.75 -104.46
CA THR A 176 -12.44 -19.19 -105.86
C THR A 176 -12.16 -17.97 -106.74
N THR A 177 -10.94 -17.87 -107.27
CA THR A 177 -10.56 -16.85 -108.24
C THR A 177 -11.07 -17.23 -109.63
N GLY A 178 -12.06 -16.50 -110.13
CA GLY A 178 -12.49 -16.52 -111.53
C GLY A 178 -11.92 -15.31 -112.29
N ILE A 179 -11.08 -15.58 -113.28
CA ILE A 179 -10.63 -14.63 -114.32
C ILE A 179 -10.88 -15.32 -115.66
N GLY A 180 -11.52 -14.62 -116.61
CA GLY A 180 -11.55 -15.06 -118.00
C GLY A 180 -12.66 -14.43 -118.82
N SER A 181 -12.30 -13.36 -119.52
CA SER A 181 -13.02 -12.73 -120.63
C SER A 181 -13.09 -13.62 -121.87
#